data_AF-A0A505D2I9-F1
#
_entry.id   AF-A0A505D2I9-F1
#
_cell.length_a   1.000
_cell.length_b   1.000
_cell.length_c   1.000
_cell.angle_alpha   90.00
_cell.angle_beta   90.00
_cell.angle_gamma   90.00
#
_symmetry.space_group_name_H-M   'P 1'
#
loop_
_entity.id
_entity.type
_entity.pdbx_description
1 polymer ?
#
loop_
_entity_poly.entity_id
_entity_poly.type
_entity_poly.pdbx_seq_one_letter_code
_entity_poly.pdbx_strand_id
1 'polypeptide(L)'
;MPETSRPAAPLREWRQLRAFTALVAGALLTCLAGLVLTSGQALAVATPVDLASAKGYAILAGTGVANTGNSIVQGDLGVSPGSDATGFPPGIVYGATHTADAIAAQAQTDLENAYDDAAGQAPDANMAGDIGGNTLTPGVYHAAGPLSYTGTLTLDAGGDPNAVWVFQLDSTLTTGTNSYLELRNGAQASNVFWQVADTATLGADSFFQGTIMAVNSISLESGSWIHGGALSREGSVTLENSVITLNGLVGPPGPAGATGSAGPAGPSGPAGPTGEEGAQGSTGPRGPQGETGPAGPRGPRGVPGSRETSHPRPPHGHSSDDDDDHHRPEGADHMAETGPEEYVVPGAISAGAILLGGWIVYAVRKRRTSADSDFDI
;
A
#
# COMPACT_ATOMS: atom_id res chain seq x y z
N MET A 1 28.85 107.90 -9.34
CA MET A 1 27.50 107.95 -9.92
C MET A 1 27.65 107.91 -11.44
N PRO A 2 26.90 107.08 -12.17
CA PRO A 2 26.09 105.96 -11.68
C PRO A 2 27.06 104.82 -11.24
N GLU A 3 27.12 103.55 -11.68
CA GLU A 3 26.31 102.72 -12.60
C GLU A 3 26.54 101.22 -12.31
N THR A 4 25.71 100.34 -12.91
CA THR A 4 25.72 98.89 -12.71
C THR A 4 25.69 98.11 -14.04
N SER A 5 26.35 96.95 -14.09
CA SER A 5 25.82 95.74 -14.76
C SER A 5 26.67 94.50 -14.43
N ARG A 6 26.12 93.30 -14.65
CA ARG A 6 26.70 92.00 -14.26
C ARG A 6 27.50 91.32 -15.40
N PRO A 7 28.41 90.39 -15.09
CA PRO A 7 29.20 89.67 -16.09
C PRO A 7 28.42 88.56 -16.80
N ALA A 8 28.88 88.18 -18.00
CA ALA A 8 28.47 86.96 -18.70
C ALA A 8 29.73 86.17 -19.13
N ALA A 9 30.06 85.13 -18.38
CA ALA A 9 31.16 84.19 -18.67
C ALA A 9 30.67 83.05 -19.62
N PRO A 10 31.56 82.25 -20.25
CA PRO A 10 31.27 81.66 -21.55
C PRO A 10 30.36 80.41 -21.56
N LEU A 11 29.52 80.36 -22.59
CA LEU A 11 28.75 79.17 -22.99
C LEU A 11 29.65 78.09 -23.61
N ARG A 12 30.12 77.08 -22.85
CA ARG A 12 30.59 75.81 -23.48
C ARG A 12 30.66 74.50 -22.68
N GLU A 13 30.34 74.43 -21.39
CA GLU A 13 30.57 73.19 -20.58
C GLU A 13 29.31 72.39 -20.15
N TRP A 14 28.10 72.91 -20.35
CA TRP A 14 26.88 72.31 -19.78
C TRP A 14 26.23 71.16 -20.57
N ARG A 15 26.90 70.61 -21.59
CA ARG A 15 26.35 69.49 -22.41
C ARG A 15 26.75 68.08 -21.95
N GLN A 16 27.79 67.90 -21.14
CA GLN A 16 28.18 66.55 -20.68
C GLN A 16 27.55 66.14 -19.34
N LEU A 17 27.23 67.10 -18.45
CA LEU A 17 26.66 66.79 -17.13
C LEU A 17 25.19 66.30 -17.13
N ARG A 18 24.53 66.24 -18.30
CA ARG A 18 23.18 65.64 -18.46
C ARG A 18 23.21 64.19 -18.97
N ALA A 19 24.37 63.64 -19.34
CA ALA A 19 24.48 62.26 -19.79
C ALA A 19 24.60 61.27 -18.62
N PHE A 20 25.29 61.65 -17.53
CA PHE A 20 25.61 60.73 -16.44
C PHE A 20 24.46 60.48 -15.44
N THR A 21 23.53 61.43 -15.28
CA THR A 21 22.38 61.27 -14.38
C THR A 21 21.25 60.40 -14.96
N ALA A 22 21.22 60.18 -16.28
CA ALA A 22 20.24 59.31 -16.93
C ALA A 22 20.56 57.81 -16.74
N LEU A 23 21.84 57.44 -16.59
CA LEU A 23 22.29 56.04 -16.60
C LEU A 23 22.06 55.33 -15.25
N VAL A 24 22.10 56.06 -14.13
CA VAL A 24 21.80 55.51 -12.79
C VAL A 24 20.30 55.33 -12.56
N ALA A 25 19.46 56.21 -13.11
CA ALA A 25 18.00 56.09 -13.01
C ALA A 25 17.44 54.90 -13.82
N GLY A 26 18.01 54.60 -14.99
CA GLY A 26 17.61 53.45 -15.79
C GLY A 26 17.89 52.10 -15.12
N ALA A 27 19.08 51.95 -14.53
CA ALA A 27 19.51 50.70 -13.90
C ALA A 27 18.68 50.29 -12.67
N LEU A 28 18.08 51.26 -11.97
CA LEU A 28 17.26 51.03 -10.78
C LEU A 28 15.81 50.60 -11.11
N LEU A 29 15.32 50.87 -12.33
CA LEU A 29 13.99 50.43 -12.76
C LEU A 29 14.00 49.05 -13.43
N THR A 30 15.13 48.64 -14.02
CA THR A 30 15.29 47.29 -14.60
C THR A 30 15.35 46.17 -13.56
N CYS A 31 15.78 46.48 -12.33
CA CYS A 31 15.83 45.50 -11.23
C CYS A 31 14.46 45.07 -10.69
N LEU A 32 13.36 45.69 -11.13
CA LEU A 32 11.99 45.31 -10.74
C LEU A 32 11.21 44.56 -11.85
N ALA A 33 11.83 44.34 -13.02
CA ALA A 33 11.30 43.47 -14.07
C ALA A 33 11.85 42.03 -14.00
N GLY A 34 12.70 41.75 -13.00
CA GLY A 34 13.32 40.45 -12.73
C GLY A 34 12.61 39.62 -11.65
N LEU A 35 11.40 40.01 -11.21
CA LEU A 35 10.54 39.10 -10.46
C LEU A 35 10.08 38.02 -11.44
N VAL A 36 10.83 36.92 -11.48
CA VAL A 36 10.36 35.69 -12.12
C VAL A 36 9.08 35.31 -11.40
N LEU A 37 7.95 35.51 -12.07
CA LEU A 37 6.72 34.80 -11.77
C LEU A 37 6.97 33.34 -12.13
N THR A 38 7.74 32.64 -11.28
CA THR A 38 7.55 31.22 -11.09
C THR A 38 6.08 31.10 -10.74
N SER A 39 5.28 30.57 -11.66
CA SER A 39 3.92 30.18 -11.36
C SER A 39 4.01 29.24 -10.17
N GLY A 40 3.69 29.75 -8.99
CA GLY A 40 3.41 28.93 -7.84
C GLY A 40 2.18 28.12 -8.22
N GLN A 41 2.40 26.93 -8.78
CA GLN A 41 1.37 25.92 -8.83
C GLN A 41 0.90 25.79 -7.39
N ALA A 42 -0.36 26.17 -7.15
CA ALA A 42 -0.98 25.88 -5.87
C ALA A 42 -0.97 24.36 -5.76
N LEU A 43 -0.19 23.82 -4.82
CA LEU A 43 -0.12 22.39 -4.58
C LEU A 43 -1.54 21.92 -4.26
N ALA A 44 -2.11 21.18 -5.19
CA ALA A 44 -3.51 20.81 -5.23
C ALA A 44 -3.65 19.46 -4.53
N VAL A 45 -3.22 19.42 -3.27
CA VAL A 45 -3.12 18.21 -2.43
C VAL A 45 -4.36 17.35 -2.64
N ALA A 46 -4.14 16.16 -3.21
CA ALA A 46 -5.18 15.29 -3.72
C ALA A 46 -6.36 15.14 -2.75
N THR A 47 -7.58 15.28 -3.26
CA THR A 47 -8.79 15.13 -2.48
C THR A 47 -9.26 13.68 -2.48
N PRO A 48 -9.78 13.13 -1.36
CA PRO A 48 -10.32 11.77 -1.34
C PRO A 48 -11.48 11.64 -2.33
N VAL A 49 -11.39 10.66 -3.23
CA VAL A 49 -12.43 10.35 -4.22
C VAL A 49 -13.56 9.59 -3.51
N ASP A 50 -14.82 10.06 -3.64
CA ASP A 50 -15.97 9.36 -3.06
C ASP A 50 -16.53 8.32 -4.03
N LEU A 51 -16.31 7.04 -3.68
CA LEU A 51 -16.82 5.87 -4.40
C LEU A 51 -18.32 5.58 -4.11
N ALA A 52 -18.96 6.30 -3.17
CA ALA A 52 -20.35 6.12 -2.78
C ALA A 52 -20.76 4.62 -2.64
N SER A 53 -21.70 4.10 -3.45
CA SER A 53 -22.11 2.68 -3.38
C SER A 53 -21.11 1.71 -4.03
N ALA A 54 -20.26 2.16 -4.97
CA ALA A 54 -19.17 1.35 -5.51
C ALA A 54 -18.12 0.95 -4.45
N LYS A 55 -18.06 1.68 -3.33
CA LYS A 55 -17.14 1.43 -2.20
C LYS A 55 -17.29 0.05 -1.55
N GLY A 56 -18.46 -0.59 -1.67
CA GLY A 56 -18.72 -1.95 -1.15
C GLY A 56 -18.19 -3.08 -2.04
N TYR A 57 -17.78 -2.77 -3.27
CA TYR A 57 -17.40 -3.76 -4.27
C TYR A 57 -15.89 -4.00 -4.28
N ALA A 58 -15.50 -5.26 -4.07
CA ALA A 58 -14.14 -5.70 -4.36
C ALA A 58 -13.92 -5.81 -5.87
N ILE A 59 -14.97 -6.16 -6.62
CA ILE A 59 -15.00 -6.21 -8.09
C ILE A 59 -16.27 -5.56 -8.59
N LEU A 60 -16.15 -4.65 -9.56
CA LEU A 60 -17.28 -4.12 -10.34
C LEU A 60 -16.90 -4.12 -11.82
N ALA A 61 -17.78 -4.59 -12.71
CA ALA A 61 -17.47 -4.74 -14.14
C ALA A 61 -18.62 -4.30 -15.05
N GLY A 62 -18.27 -3.71 -16.20
CA GLY A 62 -19.23 -3.28 -17.23
C GLY A 62 -19.88 -4.46 -17.96
N THR A 63 -19.05 -5.39 -18.44
CA THR A 63 -19.48 -6.54 -19.25
C THR A 63 -19.52 -7.87 -18.49
N GLY A 64 -18.54 -8.14 -17.63
CA GLY A 64 -18.47 -9.41 -16.90
C GLY A 64 -17.22 -9.61 -16.06
N VAL A 65 -17.26 -10.64 -15.21
CA VAL A 65 -16.15 -11.13 -14.39
C VAL A 65 -15.87 -12.59 -14.76
N ALA A 66 -14.61 -12.91 -15.01
CA ALA A 66 -14.17 -14.26 -15.36
C ALA A 66 -12.99 -14.71 -14.50
N ASN A 67 -13.21 -15.73 -13.67
CA ASN A 67 -12.20 -16.29 -12.78
C ASN A 67 -11.67 -17.66 -13.25
N THR A 68 -10.35 -17.83 -13.12
CA THR A 68 -9.65 -19.12 -13.25
C THR A 68 -9.00 -19.50 -11.92
N GLY A 69 -9.24 -20.72 -11.46
CA GLY A 69 -8.61 -21.21 -10.22
C GLY A 69 -9.15 -20.58 -8.93
N ASN A 70 -8.37 -20.65 -7.87
CA ASN A 70 -8.85 -20.55 -6.48
C ASN A 70 -8.85 -19.10 -5.93
N SER A 71 -9.31 -18.13 -6.71
CA SER A 71 -9.30 -16.72 -6.31
C SER A 71 -10.23 -16.43 -5.12
N ILE A 72 -9.84 -15.46 -4.30
CA ILE A 72 -10.56 -15.04 -3.09
C ILE A 72 -10.92 -13.55 -3.21
N VAL A 73 -12.21 -13.25 -3.09
CA VAL A 73 -12.75 -11.89 -3.18
C VAL A 73 -13.41 -11.54 -1.84
N GLN A 74 -12.92 -10.53 -1.12
CA GLN A 74 -13.48 -10.06 0.15
C GLN A 74 -14.11 -8.68 -0.03
N GLY A 75 -15.43 -8.67 -0.15
CA GLY A 75 -16.24 -7.56 -0.66
C GLY A 75 -17.23 -8.05 -1.70
N ASP A 76 -18.11 -7.16 -2.16
CA ASP A 76 -19.16 -7.52 -3.11
C ASP A 76 -18.61 -7.68 -4.55
N LEU A 77 -19.27 -8.49 -5.37
CA LEU A 77 -18.98 -8.67 -6.80
C LEU A 77 -20.15 -8.12 -7.62
N GLY A 78 -19.88 -7.15 -8.48
CA GLY A 78 -20.87 -6.45 -9.29
C GLY A 78 -20.62 -6.61 -10.79
N VAL A 79 -21.70 -6.81 -11.56
CA VAL A 79 -21.69 -6.67 -13.03
C VAL A 79 -22.94 -5.90 -13.47
N SER A 80 -22.73 -4.83 -14.25
CA SER A 80 -23.79 -4.06 -14.90
C SER A 80 -23.17 -3.18 -16.00
N PRO A 81 -23.79 -3.00 -17.18
CA PRO A 81 -25.06 -3.60 -17.62
C PRO A 81 -24.98 -5.10 -17.99
N GLY A 82 -23.78 -5.69 -17.99
CA GLY A 82 -23.59 -7.13 -18.18
C GLY A 82 -24.14 -8.01 -17.04
N SER A 83 -24.20 -9.31 -17.28
CA SER A 83 -24.76 -10.32 -16.36
C SER A 83 -23.75 -11.35 -15.84
N ASP A 84 -22.56 -11.41 -16.44
CA ASP A 84 -21.77 -12.64 -16.44
C ASP A 84 -20.72 -12.63 -15.34
N ALA A 85 -20.93 -13.40 -14.27
CA ALA A 85 -19.95 -13.69 -13.23
C ALA A 85 -19.60 -15.19 -13.25
N THR A 86 -18.43 -15.53 -13.78
CA THR A 86 -18.05 -16.92 -14.12
C THR A 86 -16.78 -17.37 -13.38
N GLY A 87 -16.65 -18.67 -13.11
CA GLY A 87 -15.52 -19.24 -12.38
C GLY A 87 -15.64 -19.20 -10.85
N PHE A 88 -16.83 -18.91 -10.32
CA PHE A 88 -17.17 -18.98 -8.89
C PHE A 88 -18.27 -20.03 -8.69
N PRO A 89 -17.96 -21.29 -8.30
CA PRO A 89 -16.67 -21.89 -7.98
C PRO A 89 -15.77 -22.15 -9.21
N PRO A 90 -14.45 -22.41 -9.04
CA PRO A 90 -13.73 -22.62 -7.78
C PRO A 90 -13.32 -21.36 -6.99
N GLY A 91 -13.43 -20.17 -7.59
CA GLY A 91 -13.26 -18.91 -6.85
C GLY A 91 -14.35 -18.72 -5.78
N ILE A 92 -14.04 -17.91 -4.76
CA ILE A 92 -14.94 -17.66 -3.62
C ILE A 92 -15.15 -16.14 -3.43
N VAL A 93 -16.41 -15.72 -3.37
CA VAL A 93 -16.81 -14.36 -2.97
C VAL A 93 -17.29 -14.36 -1.52
N TYR A 94 -16.70 -13.49 -0.70
CA TYR A 94 -17.06 -13.21 0.68
C TYR A 94 -17.78 -11.87 0.76
N GLY A 95 -18.93 -11.81 0.09
CA GLY A 95 -19.78 -10.64 -0.10
C GLY A 95 -21.06 -11.03 -0.85
N ALA A 96 -21.86 -10.04 -1.23
CA ALA A 96 -22.97 -10.22 -2.16
C ALA A 96 -22.47 -10.40 -3.61
N THR A 97 -23.36 -10.85 -4.49
CA THR A 97 -23.11 -10.91 -5.93
C THR A 97 -24.31 -10.31 -6.65
N HIS A 98 -24.06 -9.22 -7.36
CA HIS A 98 -25.05 -8.36 -8.01
C HIS A 98 -24.79 -8.34 -9.51
N THR A 99 -25.62 -9.01 -10.30
CA THR A 99 -25.45 -9.08 -11.77
C THR A 99 -26.71 -8.62 -12.50
N ALA A 100 -26.54 -7.64 -13.40
CA ALA A 100 -27.61 -6.96 -14.14
C ALA A 100 -28.77 -6.44 -13.26
N ASP A 101 -28.50 -6.08 -12.00
CA ASP A 101 -29.48 -5.55 -11.05
C ASP A 101 -29.32 -4.05 -10.78
N ALA A 102 -30.30 -3.46 -10.10
CA ALA A 102 -30.34 -2.02 -9.81
C ALA A 102 -29.25 -1.55 -8.83
N ILE A 103 -28.63 -2.46 -8.06
CA ILE A 103 -27.59 -2.14 -7.07
C ILE A 103 -26.24 -2.07 -7.79
N ALA A 104 -25.92 -3.04 -8.65
CA ALA A 104 -24.77 -2.97 -9.54
C ALA A 104 -24.88 -1.81 -10.54
N ALA A 105 -26.09 -1.50 -11.03
CA ALA A 105 -26.32 -0.35 -11.91
C ALA A 105 -26.05 0.99 -11.22
N GLN A 106 -26.53 1.19 -9.98
CA GLN A 106 -26.19 2.40 -9.20
C GLN A 106 -24.70 2.46 -8.89
N ALA A 107 -24.08 1.34 -8.53
CA ALA A 107 -22.63 1.29 -8.28
C ALA A 107 -21.80 1.67 -9.52
N GLN A 108 -22.26 1.35 -10.73
CA GLN A 108 -21.61 1.81 -11.96
C GLN A 108 -21.77 3.32 -12.20
N THR A 109 -22.95 3.89 -11.93
CA THR A 109 -23.15 5.35 -11.96
C THR A 109 -22.26 6.05 -10.92
N ASP A 110 -22.11 5.47 -9.73
CA ASP A 110 -21.24 6.01 -8.69
C ASP A 110 -19.75 5.89 -9.06
N LEU A 111 -19.34 4.78 -9.69
CA LEU A 111 -17.98 4.61 -10.25
C LEU A 111 -17.68 5.63 -11.36
N GLU A 112 -18.64 5.92 -12.24
CA GLU A 112 -18.52 6.93 -13.29
C GLU A 112 -18.28 8.32 -12.68
N ASN A 113 -19.06 8.71 -11.66
CA ASN A 113 -18.83 9.97 -10.94
C ASN A 113 -17.47 10.00 -10.22
N ALA A 114 -17.05 8.89 -9.59
CA ALA A 114 -15.78 8.79 -8.87
C ALA A 114 -14.57 8.85 -9.83
N TYR A 115 -14.67 8.21 -10.99
CA TYR A 115 -13.67 8.31 -12.05
C TYR A 115 -13.56 9.75 -12.56
N ASP A 116 -14.69 10.41 -12.82
CA ASP A 116 -14.72 11.75 -13.39
C ASP A 116 -14.24 12.82 -12.38
N ASP A 117 -14.47 12.63 -11.06
CA ASP A 117 -13.81 13.41 -10.00
C ASP A 117 -12.29 13.20 -10.02
N ALA A 118 -11.83 11.94 -10.01
CA ALA A 118 -10.42 11.60 -9.98
C ALA A 118 -9.67 12.16 -11.20
N ALA A 119 -10.26 12.10 -12.40
CA ALA A 119 -9.74 12.72 -13.63
C ALA A 119 -9.83 14.25 -13.63
N GLY A 120 -10.75 14.84 -12.86
CA GLY A 120 -10.97 16.29 -12.76
C GLY A 120 -10.02 17.01 -11.78
N GLN A 121 -9.33 16.29 -10.90
CA GLN A 121 -8.37 16.91 -9.96
C GLN A 121 -7.16 17.52 -10.70
N ALA A 122 -6.57 18.60 -10.17
CA ALA A 122 -5.46 19.27 -10.82
C ALA A 122 -4.12 18.56 -10.54
N PRO A 123 -3.30 18.20 -11.54
CA PRO A 123 -2.03 17.51 -11.32
C PRO A 123 -1.01 18.34 -10.52
N ASP A 124 -0.44 17.73 -9.48
CA ASP A 124 0.76 18.25 -8.79
C ASP A 124 2.03 17.94 -9.59
N ALA A 125 2.09 16.75 -10.22
CA ALA A 125 3.25 16.29 -10.98
C ALA A 125 2.90 15.37 -12.16
N ASN A 126 3.75 15.38 -13.19
CA ASN A 126 3.64 14.50 -14.35
C ASN A 126 4.62 13.31 -14.23
N MET A 127 4.24 12.15 -14.74
CA MET A 127 5.05 10.92 -14.80
C MET A 127 4.88 10.19 -16.14
N ALA A 128 5.80 9.27 -16.45
CA ALA A 128 5.76 8.46 -17.66
C ALA A 128 6.67 7.22 -17.53
N GLY A 129 6.32 6.12 -18.20
CA GLY A 129 7.14 4.91 -18.26
C GLY A 129 7.11 4.10 -16.95
N ASP A 130 8.24 3.47 -16.60
CA ASP A 130 8.35 2.66 -15.38
C ASP A 130 8.68 3.54 -14.17
N ILE A 131 7.80 3.58 -13.18
CA ILE A 131 7.98 4.30 -11.92
C ILE A 131 8.46 3.40 -10.76
N GLY A 132 8.89 2.17 -11.04
CA GLY A 132 9.50 1.27 -10.08
C GLY A 132 10.75 1.87 -9.42
N GLY A 133 10.91 1.63 -8.12
CA GLY A 133 11.98 2.19 -7.28
C GLY A 133 11.71 3.60 -6.74
N ASN A 134 10.65 4.29 -7.19
CA ASN A 134 10.33 5.63 -6.70
C ASN A 134 9.66 5.60 -5.31
N THR A 135 9.81 6.71 -4.58
CA THR A 135 8.99 7.05 -3.40
C THR A 135 8.18 8.29 -3.72
N LEU A 136 6.86 8.21 -3.60
CA LEU A 136 5.92 9.27 -3.92
C LEU A 136 5.25 9.79 -2.64
N THR A 137 5.32 11.11 -2.45
CA THR A 137 4.57 11.85 -1.43
C THR A 137 3.08 11.92 -1.81
N PRO A 138 2.17 12.37 -0.92
CA PRO A 138 0.77 12.54 -1.26
C PRO A 138 0.59 13.61 -2.35
N GLY A 139 -0.38 13.45 -3.25
CA GLY A 139 -0.61 14.35 -4.38
C GLY A 139 -1.29 13.72 -5.59
N VAL A 140 -1.58 14.56 -6.60
CA VAL A 140 -2.18 14.15 -7.88
C VAL A 140 -1.10 13.96 -8.94
N TYR A 141 -1.09 12.79 -9.58
CA TYR A 141 -0.04 12.35 -10.51
C TYR A 141 -0.60 12.01 -11.89
N HIS A 142 -0.22 12.78 -12.93
CA HIS A 142 -0.72 12.58 -14.30
C HIS A 142 0.27 11.81 -15.19
N ALA A 143 -0.23 10.88 -16.02
CA ALA A 143 0.52 10.18 -17.04
C ALA A 143 -0.17 10.24 -18.41
N ALA A 144 0.41 11.02 -19.33
CA ALA A 144 -0.09 11.22 -20.70
C ALA A 144 0.14 10.03 -21.66
N GLY A 145 0.29 8.82 -21.12
CA GLY A 145 0.65 7.60 -21.86
C GLY A 145 0.85 6.42 -20.92
N PRO A 146 1.21 5.23 -21.44
CA PRO A 146 1.34 4.01 -20.65
C PRO A 146 2.27 4.20 -19.44
N LEU A 147 1.77 3.81 -18.26
CA LEU A 147 2.50 3.82 -17.00
C LEU A 147 2.71 2.38 -16.53
N SER A 148 3.91 2.06 -16.08
CA SER A 148 4.21 0.79 -15.43
C SER A 148 4.92 0.96 -14.11
N TYR A 149 4.93 -0.08 -13.27
CA TYR A 149 5.93 -0.19 -12.22
C TYR A 149 6.47 -1.61 -12.11
N THR A 150 7.80 -1.74 -12.09
CA THR A 150 8.51 -3.01 -11.90
C THR A 150 9.23 -3.01 -10.55
N GLY A 151 9.01 -4.03 -9.72
CA GLY A 151 9.56 -4.10 -8.37
C GLY A 151 8.80 -3.20 -7.39
N THR A 152 9.50 -2.51 -6.49
CA THR A 152 8.85 -1.74 -5.41
C THR A 152 8.50 -0.32 -5.81
N LEU A 153 7.22 0.05 -5.74
CA LEU A 153 6.76 1.44 -5.71
C LEU A 153 6.41 1.80 -4.25
N THR A 154 6.93 2.90 -3.72
CA THR A 154 6.65 3.33 -2.34
C THR A 154 5.74 4.56 -2.33
N LEU A 155 4.66 4.53 -1.54
CA LEU A 155 3.85 5.70 -1.21
C LEU A 155 4.10 6.08 0.26
N ASP A 156 4.58 7.30 0.50
CA ASP A 156 5.01 7.77 1.82
C ASP A 156 4.15 8.94 2.29
N ALA A 157 3.35 8.70 3.33
CA ALA A 157 2.46 9.69 3.93
C ALA A 157 3.17 10.82 4.69
N GLY A 158 4.48 10.71 4.95
CA GLY A 158 5.22 11.67 5.76
C GLY A 158 4.74 11.80 7.23
N GLY A 159 3.87 10.91 7.69
CA GLY A 159 3.24 10.94 9.01
C GLY A 159 1.73 11.24 9.03
N ASP A 160 1.10 11.62 7.90
CA ASP A 160 -0.34 11.91 7.85
C ASP A 160 -1.18 10.69 7.40
N PRO A 161 -1.98 10.06 8.27
CA PRO A 161 -2.85 8.95 7.88
C PRO A 161 -3.99 9.34 6.92
N ASN A 162 -4.24 10.65 6.73
CA ASN A 162 -5.23 11.17 5.80
C ASN A 162 -4.64 11.49 4.42
N ALA A 163 -3.34 11.26 4.23
CA ALA A 163 -2.66 11.39 2.94
C ALA A 163 -3.38 10.66 1.81
N VAL A 164 -3.47 11.30 0.63
CA VAL A 164 -4.17 10.81 -0.56
C VAL A 164 -3.21 10.75 -1.75
N TRP A 165 -3.39 9.74 -2.60
CA TRP A 165 -2.77 9.63 -3.92
C TRP A 165 -3.85 9.43 -4.97
N VAL A 166 -3.83 10.27 -6.01
CA VAL A 166 -4.68 10.11 -7.20
C VAL A 166 -3.76 9.99 -8.40
N PHE A 167 -3.75 8.82 -9.04
CA PHE A 167 -3.05 8.57 -10.29
C PHE A 167 -4.04 8.71 -11.44
N GLN A 168 -3.74 9.62 -12.37
CA GLN A 168 -4.55 9.93 -13.54
C GLN A 168 -3.82 9.46 -14.80
N LEU A 169 -4.31 8.40 -15.45
CA LEU A 169 -3.63 7.77 -16.57
C LEU A 169 -4.47 7.91 -17.85
N ASP A 170 -3.92 8.59 -18.86
CA ASP A 170 -4.54 8.75 -20.19
C ASP A 170 -4.48 7.45 -21.03
N SER A 171 -3.97 6.35 -20.45
CA SER A 171 -3.69 5.09 -21.13
C SER A 171 -3.62 3.94 -20.12
N THR A 172 -2.91 2.86 -20.44
CA THR A 172 -2.84 1.62 -19.65
C THR A 172 -1.97 1.71 -18.39
N LEU A 173 -2.34 0.94 -17.37
CA LEU A 173 -1.53 0.64 -16.18
C LEU A 173 -1.01 -0.80 -16.25
N THR A 174 0.29 -1.02 -16.05
CA THR A 174 0.88 -2.38 -16.01
C THR A 174 1.84 -2.58 -14.84
N THR A 175 1.64 -3.60 -14.02
CA THR A 175 2.65 -4.01 -13.01
C THR A 175 3.51 -5.14 -13.55
N GLY A 176 4.82 -5.11 -13.25
CA GLY A 176 5.69 -6.25 -13.54
C GLY A 176 5.40 -7.44 -12.62
N THR A 177 5.72 -8.66 -13.05
CA THR A 177 5.69 -9.86 -12.20
C THR A 177 6.41 -9.61 -10.87
N ASN A 178 5.82 -10.06 -9.75
CA ASN A 178 6.35 -9.94 -8.39
C ASN A 178 6.54 -8.47 -7.90
N SER A 179 5.95 -7.47 -8.56
CA SER A 179 6.04 -6.06 -8.14
C SER A 179 5.20 -5.77 -6.89
N TYR A 180 5.60 -4.75 -6.12
CA TYR A 180 5.06 -4.51 -4.78
C TYR A 180 4.80 -3.03 -4.52
N LEU A 181 3.57 -2.66 -4.16
CA LEU A 181 3.24 -1.32 -3.69
C LEU A 181 3.36 -1.25 -2.16
N GLU A 182 4.40 -0.57 -1.69
CA GLU A 182 4.68 -0.36 -0.26
C GLU A 182 4.02 0.93 0.24
N LEU A 183 3.27 0.83 1.33
CA LEU A 183 2.68 1.98 2.04
C LEU A 183 3.53 2.29 3.28
N ARG A 184 3.99 3.54 3.42
CA ARG A 184 4.85 3.99 4.53
C ARG A 184 4.27 5.14 5.33
N ASN A 185 4.74 5.25 6.58
CA ASN A 185 4.54 6.39 7.49
C ASN A 185 3.08 6.85 7.68
N GLY A 186 2.13 5.91 7.61
CA GLY A 186 0.70 6.18 7.76
C GLY A 186 -0.14 6.07 6.49
N ALA A 187 0.48 5.87 5.31
CA ALA A 187 -0.26 5.72 4.06
C ALA A 187 -1.26 4.55 4.11
N GLN A 188 -2.47 4.75 3.60
CA GLN A 188 -3.57 3.78 3.64
C GLN A 188 -4.11 3.49 2.24
N ALA A 189 -4.35 2.21 1.92
CA ALA A 189 -4.92 1.79 0.64
C ALA A 189 -6.35 2.34 0.38
N SER A 190 -7.06 2.79 1.43
CA SER A 190 -8.32 3.52 1.33
C SER A 190 -8.22 4.87 0.64
N ASN A 191 -7.01 5.44 0.54
CA ASN A 191 -6.74 6.79 0.08
C ASN A 191 -5.89 6.79 -1.22
N VAL A 192 -5.76 5.64 -1.88
CA VAL A 192 -4.98 5.48 -3.10
C VAL A 192 -5.94 5.13 -4.23
N PHE A 193 -6.01 6.00 -5.25
CA PHE A 193 -6.95 5.90 -6.35
C PHE A 193 -6.21 5.89 -7.68
N TRP A 194 -6.57 4.95 -8.56
CA TRP A 194 -5.96 4.79 -9.88
C TRP A 194 -7.04 4.93 -10.96
N GLN A 195 -7.17 6.13 -11.53
CA GLN A 195 -7.99 6.39 -12.70
C GLN A 195 -7.23 5.96 -13.96
N VAL A 196 -7.82 5.05 -14.75
CA VAL A 196 -7.16 4.44 -15.92
C VAL A 196 -8.08 4.58 -17.14
N ALA A 197 -7.70 5.42 -18.10
CA ALA A 197 -8.52 5.72 -19.28
C ALA A 197 -8.59 4.58 -20.32
N ASP A 198 -7.80 3.53 -20.14
CA ASP A 198 -7.85 2.30 -20.92
C ASP A 198 -7.93 1.08 -19.98
N THR A 199 -6.93 0.22 -19.99
CA THR A 199 -6.92 -1.12 -19.41
C THR A 199 -5.85 -1.21 -18.31
N ALA A 200 -6.13 -1.91 -17.23
CA ALA A 200 -5.15 -2.19 -16.17
C ALA A 200 -4.77 -3.68 -16.13
N THR A 201 -3.48 -3.98 -16.06
CA THR A 201 -2.95 -5.35 -15.96
C THR A 201 -2.03 -5.47 -14.75
N LEU A 202 -2.38 -6.35 -13.81
CA LEU A 202 -1.55 -6.70 -12.68
C LEU A 202 -0.79 -8.00 -12.99
N GLY A 203 0.53 -7.90 -13.09
CA GLY A 203 1.42 -9.02 -13.37
C GLY A 203 1.40 -10.07 -12.26
N ALA A 204 1.76 -11.31 -12.60
CA ALA A 204 1.69 -12.46 -11.70
C ALA A 204 2.45 -12.22 -10.38
N ASP A 205 1.92 -12.73 -9.27
CA ASP A 205 2.44 -12.57 -7.90
C ASP A 205 2.69 -11.10 -7.46
N SER A 206 2.09 -10.10 -8.13
CA SER A 206 2.22 -8.70 -7.72
C SER A 206 1.27 -8.31 -6.58
N PHE A 207 1.70 -7.38 -5.73
CA PHE A 207 0.93 -6.84 -4.61
C PHE A 207 0.61 -5.36 -4.85
N PHE A 208 -0.67 -5.07 -4.99
CA PHE A 208 -1.22 -3.77 -5.38
C PHE A 208 -2.04 -3.17 -4.23
N GLN A 209 -1.99 -1.85 -4.09
CA GLN A 209 -2.76 -1.12 -3.07
C GLN A 209 -3.50 0.08 -3.66
N GLY A 210 -4.74 0.26 -3.24
CA GLY A 210 -5.65 1.27 -3.78
C GLY A 210 -6.75 0.69 -4.67
N THR A 211 -7.68 1.55 -5.03
CA THR A 211 -8.81 1.21 -5.92
C THR A 211 -8.45 1.55 -7.36
N ILE A 212 -8.57 0.57 -8.25
CA ILE A 212 -8.45 0.75 -9.69
C ILE A 212 -9.83 1.11 -10.26
N MET A 213 -9.89 2.19 -11.03
CA MET A 213 -11.07 2.70 -11.73
C MET A 213 -10.73 2.79 -13.22
N ALA A 214 -10.95 1.69 -13.94
CA ALA A 214 -10.63 1.57 -15.37
C ALA A 214 -11.86 1.82 -16.25
N VAL A 215 -11.65 2.39 -17.45
CA VAL A 215 -12.69 2.43 -18.49
C VAL A 215 -12.89 1.03 -19.08
N ASN A 216 -11.81 0.48 -19.65
CA ASN A 216 -11.79 -0.87 -20.21
C ASN A 216 -11.50 -1.90 -19.11
N SER A 217 -10.93 -3.05 -19.48
CA SER A 217 -10.79 -4.20 -18.59
C SER A 217 -9.74 -4.02 -17.49
N ILE A 218 -9.86 -4.83 -16.44
CA ILE A 218 -8.82 -5.06 -15.43
C ILE A 218 -8.45 -6.55 -15.47
N SER A 219 -7.17 -6.87 -15.58
CA SER A 219 -6.69 -8.25 -15.63
C SER A 219 -5.72 -8.54 -14.50
N LEU A 220 -6.04 -9.53 -13.68
CA LEU A 220 -5.21 -10.03 -12.58
C LEU A 220 -4.58 -11.36 -12.99
N GLU A 221 -3.28 -11.35 -13.31
CA GLU A 221 -2.52 -12.58 -13.59
C GLU A 221 -2.37 -13.46 -12.33
N SER A 222 -1.96 -14.73 -12.54
CA SER A 222 -1.82 -15.74 -11.49
C SER A 222 -1.20 -15.22 -10.19
N GLY A 223 -1.93 -15.36 -9.08
CA GLY A 223 -1.42 -15.06 -7.73
C GLY A 223 -1.32 -13.58 -7.37
N SER A 224 -1.69 -12.66 -8.28
CA SER A 224 -1.71 -11.22 -8.00
C SER A 224 -2.75 -10.85 -6.93
N TRP A 225 -2.52 -9.71 -6.27
CA TRP A 225 -3.25 -9.30 -5.07
C TRP A 225 -3.56 -7.81 -5.06
N ILE A 226 -4.82 -7.44 -4.81
CA ILE A 226 -5.25 -6.06 -4.55
C ILE A 226 -5.71 -5.90 -3.09
N HIS A 227 -5.15 -4.93 -2.36
CA HIS A 227 -5.79 -4.34 -1.18
C HIS A 227 -6.50 -3.05 -1.63
N GLY A 228 -7.83 -3.09 -1.73
CA GLY A 228 -8.65 -2.13 -2.48
C GLY A 228 -9.70 -2.84 -3.32
N GLY A 229 -10.01 -2.31 -4.50
CA GLY A 229 -10.99 -2.87 -5.43
C GLY A 229 -10.58 -2.74 -6.90
N ALA A 230 -11.11 -3.64 -7.73
CA ALA A 230 -10.95 -3.65 -9.19
C ALA A 230 -12.29 -3.25 -9.85
N LEU A 231 -12.42 -1.97 -10.22
CA LEU A 231 -13.66 -1.38 -10.71
C LEU A 231 -13.51 -0.96 -12.18
N SER A 232 -14.28 -1.57 -13.07
CA SER A 232 -14.25 -1.38 -14.52
C SER A 232 -15.61 -0.86 -15.02
N ARG A 233 -15.62 0.32 -15.65
CA ARG A 233 -16.83 1.01 -16.15
C ARG A 233 -17.49 0.24 -17.30
N GLU A 234 -16.72 -0.04 -18.35
CA GLU A 234 -17.21 -0.64 -19.60
C GLU A 234 -16.66 -2.04 -19.83
N GLY A 235 -15.41 -2.28 -19.40
CA GLY A 235 -14.70 -3.54 -19.61
C GLY A 235 -15.14 -4.71 -18.72
N SER A 236 -14.23 -5.68 -18.61
CA SER A 236 -14.37 -6.91 -17.82
C SER A 236 -13.29 -6.99 -16.75
N VAL A 237 -13.54 -7.74 -15.67
CA VAL A 237 -12.50 -8.07 -14.69
C VAL A 237 -12.13 -9.55 -14.79
N THR A 238 -10.86 -9.84 -15.09
CA THR A 238 -10.36 -11.23 -15.19
C THR A 238 -9.42 -11.54 -14.03
N LEU A 239 -9.50 -12.76 -13.50
CA LEU A 239 -8.73 -13.20 -12.33
C LEU A 239 -8.14 -14.59 -12.56
N GLU A 240 -6.91 -14.81 -12.09
CA GLU A 240 -6.29 -16.13 -11.97
C GLU A 240 -5.66 -16.30 -10.58
N ASN A 241 -6.18 -17.24 -9.78
CA ASN A 241 -5.73 -17.55 -8.41
C ASN A 241 -5.50 -16.31 -7.51
N SER A 242 -6.21 -15.20 -7.77
CA SER A 242 -5.90 -13.86 -7.26
C SER A 242 -6.59 -13.59 -5.93
N VAL A 243 -6.10 -12.60 -5.17
CA VAL A 243 -6.72 -12.18 -3.91
C VAL A 243 -7.12 -10.71 -3.96
N ILE A 244 -8.39 -10.39 -3.69
CA ILE A 244 -8.84 -9.00 -3.55
C ILE A 244 -9.43 -8.82 -2.15
N THR A 245 -8.91 -7.85 -1.40
CA THR A 245 -9.35 -7.53 -0.03
C THR A 245 -9.70 -6.06 0.09
N LEU A 246 -10.97 -5.75 0.34
CA LEU A 246 -11.40 -4.36 0.53
C LEU A 246 -10.75 -3.70 1.76
N ASN A 247 -10.53 -2.40 1.61
CA ASN A 247 -9.91 -1.53 2.59
C ASN A 247 -10.60 -1.62 3.96
N GLY A 248 -9.87 -2.10 4.96
CA GLY A 248 -10.34 -2.22 6.35
C GLY A 248 -11.05 -3.53 6.70
N LEU A 249 -11.20 -4.50 5.78
CA LEU A 249 -11.81 -5.79 6.10
C LEU A 249 -10.83 -6.87 6.55
N VAL A 250 -9.57 -6.90 6.08
CA VAL A 250 -8.50 -7.73 6.64
C VAL A 250 -7.12 -7.25 6.16
N GLY A 251 -6.10 -7.32 7.02
CA GLY A 251 -4.70 -7.10 6.60
C GLY A 251 -4.17 -8.33 5.86
N PRO A 252 -3.18 -8.21 4.96
CA PRO A 252 -2.79 -9.31 4.07
C PRO A 252 -2.43 -10.58 4.85
N PRO A 253 -3.08 -11.74 4.60
CA PRO A 253 -2.57 -13.05 4.98
C PRO A 253 -1.05 -13.16 4.86
N GLY A 254 -0.41 -13.66 5.92
CA GLY A 254 1.03 -13.84 5.94
C GLY A 254 1.52 -14.79 4.83
N PRO A 255 2.81 -14.72 4.47
CA PRO A 255 3.38 -15.53 3.39
C PRO A 255 3.07 -17.02 3.62
N ALA A 256 2.75 -17.72 2.52
CA ALA A 256 2.35 -19.12 2.57
C ALA A 256 3.36 -19.95 3.38
N GLY A 257 2.87 -20.62 4.43
CA GLY A 257 3.70 -21.44 5.31
C GLY A 257 4.44 -22.50 4.50
N ALA A 258 5.76 -22.60 4.69
CA ALA A 258 6.61 -23.48 3.90
C ALA A 258 6.06 -24.92 3.85
N THR A 259 5.98 -25.47 2.64
CA THR A 259 5.46 -26.83 2.41
C THR A 259 6.18 -27.82 3.31
N GLY A 260 5.41 -28.51 4.18
CA GLY A 260 5.96 -29.48 5.12
C GLY A 260 6.80 -30.53 4.39
N SER A 261 7.99 -30.82 4.93
CA SER A 261 8.91 -31.79 4.34
C SER A 261 8.20 -33.14 4.14
N ALA A 262 8.41 -33.76 2.98
CA ALA A 262 7.85 -35.07 2.68
C ALA A 262 8.12 -36.07 3.81
N GLY A 263 7.07 -36.78 4.24
CA GLY A 263 7.18 -37.74 5.34
C GLY A 263 8.21 -38.83 5.02
N PRO A 264 8.88 -39.39 6.05
CA PRO A 264 9.85 -40.45 5.85
C PRO A 264 9.19 -41.64 5.13
N ALA A 265 9.93 -42.28 4.22
CA ALA A 265 9.45 -43.46 3.53
C ALA A 265 9.03 -44.54 4.53
N GLY A 266 7.87 -45.15 4.31
CA GLY A 266 7.37 -46.22 5.18
C GLY A 266 8.35 -47.39 5.24
N PRO A 267 8.45 -48.10 6.38
CA PRO A 267 9.37 -49.22 6.52
C PRO A 267 9.03 -50.31 5.51
N SER A 268 10.07 -50.91 4.91
CA SER A 268 9.93 -52.06 4.02
C SER A 268 9.13 -53.17 4.72
N GLY A 269 8.14 -53.72 4.02
CA GLY A 269 7.35 -54.84 4.53
C GLY A 269 8.24 -56.04 4.90
N PRO A 270 7.82 -56.88 5.87
CA PRO A 270 8.57 -58.06 6.26
C PRO A 270 8.77 -59.00 5.07
N ALA A 271 9.90 -59.69 5.03
CA ALA A 271 10.15 -60.71 4.01
C ALA A 271 9.06 -61.78 4.06
N GLY A 272 8.53 -62.15 2.89
CA GLY A 272 7.55 -63.23 2.77
C GLY A 272 8.12 -64.57 3.27
N PRO A 273 7.29 -65.46 3.84
CA PRO A 273 7.75 -66.74 4.34
C PRO A 273 8.35 -67.59 3.20
N THR A 274 9.43 -68.32 3.51
CA THR A 274 10.00 -69.33 2.61
C THR A 274 8.93 -70.37 2.28
N GLY A 275 8.66 -70.56 0.99
CA GLY A 275 7.62 -71.50 0.54
C GLY A 275 7.99 -72.96 0.86
N GLU A 276 7.00 -73.73 1.29
CA GLU A 276 7.12 -75.19 1.46
C GLU A 276 7.11 -75.92 0.10
N GLU A 277 7.67 -77.12 0.07
CA GLU A 277 7.79 -77.92 -1.15
C GLU A 277 6.41 -78.41 -1.63
N GLY A 278 6.11 -78.18 -2.91
CA GLY A 278 4.73 -78.00 -3.35
C GLY A 278 3.95 -79.24 -3.76
N ALA A 279 2.63 -79.18 -3.58
CA ALA A 279 1.65 -79.89 -4.38
C ALA A 279 0.78 -78.86 -5.15
N GLN A 280 0.43 -79.17 -6.40
CA GLN A 280 -0.21 -78.20 -7.30
C GLN A 280 -1.66 -77.86 -6.88
N GLY A 281 -1.87 -76.64 -6.38
CA GLY A 281 -3.18 -76.06 -6.06
C GLY A 281 -3.55 -74.88 -6.98
N SER A 282 -4.86 -74.60 -7.11
CA SER A 282 -5.39 -73.54 -7.99
C SER A 282 -5.05 -72.13 -7.50
N THR A 283 -4.80 -71.22 -8.45
CA THR A 283 -4.59 -69.78 -8.20
C THR A 283 -5.68 -69.19 -7.32
N GLY A 284 -5.30 -68.62 -6.18
CA GLY A 284 -6.23 -67.93 -5.28
C GLY A 284 -6.83 -66.65 -5.89
N PRO A 285 -8.01 -66.21 -5.42
CA PRO A 285 -8.62 -64.96 -5.88
C PRO A 285 -7.72 -63.75 -5.56
N ARG A 286 -7.79 -62.72 -6.42
CA ARG A 286 -7.10 -61.45 -6.20
C ARG A 286 -7.59 -60.83 -4.89
N GLY A 287 -6.65 -60.42 -4.03
CA GLY A 287 -6.98 -59.76 -2.76
C GLY A 287 -7.77 -58.46 -2.96
N PRO A 288 -8.55 -58.03 -1.94
CA PRO A 288 -9.36 -56.83 -2.01
C PRO A 288 -8.50 -55.58 -2.26
N GLN A 289 -9.11 -54.58 -2.91
CA GLN A 289 -8.49 -53.27 -3.07
C GLN A 289 -8.35 -52.59 -1.70
N GLY A 290 -7.20 -51.95 -1.46
CA GLY A 290 -6.94 -51.25 -0.20
C GLY A 290 -7.92 -50.12 0.06
N GLU A 291 -8.19 -49.87 1.34
CA GLU A 291 -9.11 -48.81 1.79
C GLU A 291 -8.62 -47.41 1.38
N THR A 292 -9.56 -46.49 1.18
CA THR A 292 -9.23 -45.09 0.88
C THR A 292 -8.71 -44.40 2.14
N GLY A 293 -7.63 -43.63 2.01
CA GLY A 293 -7.02 -42.93 3.14
C GLY A 293 -7.98 -41.94 3.83
N PRO A 294 -7.78 -41.66 5.14
CA PRO A 294 -8.65 -40.78 5.90
C PRO A 294 -8.66 -39.35 5.34
N ALA A 295 -9.81 -38.68 5.44
CA ALA A 295 -9.95 -37.27 5.06
C ALA A 295 -9.00 -36.38 5.88
N GLY A 296 -8.48 -35.33 5.24
CA GLY A 296 -7.59 -34.36 5.89
C GLY A 296 -8.22 -33.64 7.08
N PRO A 297 -7.42 -33.15 8.03
CA PRO A 297 -7.92 -32.49 9.22
C PRO A 297 -8.72 -31.22 8.88
N ARG A 298 -9.84 -31.03 9.57
CA ARG A 298 -10.65 -29.81 9.47
C ARG A 298 -9.82 -28.60 9.91
N GLY A 299 -9.82 -27.54 9.11
CA GLY A 299 -9.11 -26.29 9.42
C GLY A 299 -9.50 -25.69 10.78
N PRO A 300 -8.61 -24.89 11.40
CA PRO A 300 -8.79 -24.37 12.74
C PRO A 300 -10.07 -23.52 12.86
N ARG A 301 -10.75 -23.62 14.01
CA ARG A 301 -11.88 -22.76 14.35
C ARG A 301 -11.36 -21.34 14.57
N GLY A 302 -11.96 -20.36 13.90
CA GLY A 302 -11.64 -18.93 14.10
C GLY A 302 -11.79 -18.52 15.57
N VAL A 303 -10.88 -17.68 16.04
CA VAL A 303 -10.89 -17.14 17.42
C VAL A 303 -12.12 -16.25 17.63
N PRO A 304 -12.88 -16.45 18.73
CA PRO A 304 -13.86 -15.46 19.17
C PRO A 304 -13.16 -14.13 19.48
N GLY A 305 -13.70 -13.02 19.00
CA GLY A 305 -13.12 -11.69 19.22
C GLY A 305 -13.08 -11.33 20.71
N SER A 306 -11.94 -10.83 21.18
CA SER A 306 -11.74 -10.37 22.55
C SER A 306 -12.60 -9.15 22.86
N ARG A 307 -13.23 -9.15 24.05
CA ARG A 307 -13.89 -7.99 24.65
C ARG A 307 -13.41 -7.80 26.07
N GLU A 308 -12.58 -6.79 26.26
CA GLU A 308 -12.05 -6.30 27.53
C GLU A 308 -11.93 -4.76 27.43
N THR A 309 -12.22 -3.94 28.45
CA THR A 309 -12.55 -4.20 29.87
C THR A 309 -13.50 -3.12 30.47
N SER A 310 -14.12 -3.46 31.62
CA SER A 310 -14.57 -2.58 32.75
C SER A 310 -15.53 -1.39 32.50
N HIS A 311 -16.77 -1.36 33.04
CA HIS A 311 -17.23 -1.19 34.45
C HIS A 311 -17.28 0.29 34.94
N PRO A 312 -18.18 0.72 35.88
CA PRO A 312 -18.98 -0.07 36.85
C PRO A 312 -20.54 0.14 36.78
N ARG A 313 -21.26 -0.02 37.91
CA ARG A 313 -22.73 -0.33 38.02
C ARG A 313 -23.54 0.71 38.88
N PRO A 314 -24.74 0.44 39.46
CA PRO A 314 -25.99 1.22 39.25
C PRO A 314 -26.41 2.13 40.45
N PRO A 315 -27.60 2.78 40.39
CA PRO A 315 -28.84 2.22 41.00
C PRO A 315 -30.13 2.49 40.16
N HIS A 316 -31.32 1.92 40.37
CA HIS A 316 -31.91 1.06 41.42
C HIS A 316 -32.43 -0.28 40.78
N GLY A 317 -33.58 -0.93 41.09
CA GLY A 317 -34.68 -0.77 42.07
C GLY A 317 -35.86 -1.74 41.83
N HIS A 318 -36.69 -2.01 42.87
CA HIS A 318 -37.73 -3.09 42.98
C HIS A 318 -37.11 -4.51 43.09
N SER A 319 -37.43 -5.40 44.04
CA SER A 319 -38.69 -5.83 44.70
C SER A 319 -39.57 -6.75 43.82
N SER A 320 -40.01 -7.92 44.26
CA SER A 320 -40.04 -8.49 45.63
C SER A 320 -39.90 -10.02 45.65
N ASP A 321 -39.78 -10.58 46.87
CA ASP A 321 -40.27 -11.88 47.37
C ASP A 321 -40.04 -13.18 46.56
N ASP A 322 -39.29 -14.12 47.16
CA ASP A 322 -39.80 -15.46 47.55
C ASP A 322 -38.77 -16.14 48.49
N ASP A 323 -39.26 -16.82 49.54
CA ASP A 323 -38.46 -17.52 50.56
C ASP A 323 -38.28 -19.02 50.23
N ASP A 324 -37.14 -19.61 50.60
CA ASP A 324 -37.04 -20.85 51.43
C ASP A 324 -35.61 -21.46 51.46
N ASP A 325 -34.85 -21.02 52.47
CA ASP A 325 -34.14 -21.79 53.50
C ASP A 325 -33.23 -23.05 53.22
N HIS A 326 -32.33 -23.29 54.20
CA HIS A 326 -31.68 -24.57 54.58
C HIS A 326 -30.81 -25.32 53.52
N HIS A 327 -29.46 -25.33 53.60
CA HIS A 327 -28.67 -25.87 54.72
C HIS A 327 -27.14 -25.61 54.57
N ARG A 328 -26.39 -25.60 55.70
CA ARG A 328 -24.91 -25.58 55.78
C ARG A 328 -24.42 -26.25 57.09
N PRO A 329 -23.38 -27.09 57.01
CA PRO A 329 -22.17 -26.91 57.84
C PRO A 329 -20.89 -26.91 56.96
N GLU A 330 -19.81 -26.16 57.19
CA GLU A 330 -19.03 -25.83 58.42
C GLU A 330 -17.97 -26.90 58.77
N GLY A 331 -16.73 -26.44 59.01
CA GLY A 331 -15.55 -27.25 59.34
C GLY A 331 -14.62 -27.55 58.13
N ALA A 332 -13.30 -27.36 58.20
CA ALA A 332 -12.48 -26.77 59.27
C ALA A 332 -11.15 -26.20 58.71
N ASP A 333 -10.47 -25.36 59.49
CA ASP A 333 -9.16 -24.77 59.19
C ASP A 333 -8.00 -25.79 59.22
N HIS A 334 -6.83 -25.44 58.67
CA HIS A 334 -5.53 -25.44 59.38
C HIS A 334 -4.30 -25.17 58.49
N MET A 335 -3.33 -24.42 59.06
CA MET A 335 -1.94 -24.13 58.63
C MET A 335 -1.76 -23.32 57.32
N ALA A 336 -0.95 -22.26 57.17
CA ALA A 336 0.24 -21.71 57.86
C ALA A 336 1.61 -22.16 57.31
N GLU A 337 2.44 -21.16 56.95
CA GLU A 337 3.86 -21.21 56.53
C GLU A 337 4.16 -22.00 55.23
N THR A 338 5.17 -21.68 54.40
CA THR A 338 6.29 -20.71 54.50
C THR A 338 6.43 -19.83 53.23
N GLY A 339 7.33 -18.85 53.32
CA GLY A 339 8.18 -18.39 52.21
C GLY A 339 9.47 -17.80 52.82
N PRO A 340 10.38 -17.17 52.05
CA PRO A 340 10.55 -17.21 50.59
C PRO A 340 11.86 -17.94 50.19
N GLU A 341 12.18 -18.04 48.90
CA GLU A 341 13.59 -17.96 48.47
C GLU A 341 13.76 -16.99 47.30
N GLU A 342 14.81 -16.18 47.42
CA GLU A 342 15.22 -15.10 46.51
C GLU A 342 16.57 -15.51 45.90
N TYR A 343 16.70 -15.53 44.57
CA TYR A 343 17.95 -15.91 43.91
C TYR A 343 18.61 -14.72 43.20
N VAL A 344 19.58 -14.12 43.90
CA VAL A 344 20.58 -13.15 43.42
C VAL A 344 21.94 -13.79 43.77
N VAL A 345 23.06 -13.72 43.05
CA VAL A 345 23.83 -12.65 42.34
C VAL A 345 24.86 -13.40 41.41
N PRO A 346 25.92 -12.81 40.78
CA PRO A 346 26.22 -11.41 40.39
C PRO A 346 26.79 -11.19 38.96
N GLY A 347 26.81 -9.92 38.51
CA GLY A 347 28.09 -9.23 38.30
C GLY A 347 28.67 -8.93 36.90
N ALA A 348 28.21 -7.85 36.24
CA ALA A 348 28.95 -6.95 35.32
C ALA A 348 27.98 -5.82 34.86
N ILE A 349 28.19 -4.50 34.94
CA ILE A 349 29.35 -3.61 35.12
C ILE A 349 30.31 -3.69 33.90
N SER A 350 30.49 -2.66 33.05
CA SER A 350 30.54 -1.20 33.31
C SER A 350 29.96 -0.31 32.18
N ALA A 351 29.62 0.93 32.58
CA ALA A 351 29.65 2.23 31.85
C ALA A 351 29.91 2.30 30.32
N GLY A 352 29.12 3.16 29.64
CA GLY A 352 29.37 3.62 28.27
C GLY A 352 30.01 5.01 28.17
N ALA A 353 30.07 5.58 26.95
CA ALA A 353 30.56 6.93 26.68
C ALA A 353 29.78 7.63 25.56
N ILE A 354 29.49 8.92 25.73
CA ILE A 354 28.92 9.81 24.71
C ILE A 354 30.06 10.59 24.07
N LEU A 355 30.15 10.64 22.73
CA LEU A 355 30.99 11.61 22.03
C LEU A 355 30.29 12.21 20.81
N LEU A 356 30.35 13.54 20.71
CA LEU A 356 29.95 14.35 19.57
C LEU A 356 31.17 14.60 18.67
N GLY A 357 30.95 14.59 17.35
CA GLY A 357 31.92 15.03 16.35
C GLY A 357 31.42 14.71 14.94
N GLY A 358 31.73 15.49 13.90
CA GLY A 358 32.53 16.71 13.88
C GLY A 358 33.12 16.90 12.47
N TRP A 359 32.57 17.83 11.69
CA TRP A 359 32.95 18.01 10.29
C TRP A 359 34.42 18.46 10.14
N ILE A 360 35.19 17.75 9.31
CA ILE A 360 36.55 18.15 8.91
C ILE A 360 36.54 18.60 7.45
N VAL A 361 36.74 19.89 7.21
CA VAL A 361 36.93 20.48 5.88
C VAL A 361 38.41 20.44 5.51
N TYR A 362 38.75 19.86 4.36
CA TYR A 362 40.14 19.68 3.94
C TYR A 362 40.65 20.88 3.11
N ALA A 363 41.54 21.69 3.68
CA ALA A 363 42.08 22.88 3.03
C ALA A 363 43.53 22.69 2.52
N VAL A 364 43.69 22.39 1.22
CA VAL A 364 45.01 22.15 0.60
C VAL A 364 45.80 23.45 0.39
N ARG A 365 46.65 23.81 1.35
CA ARG A 365 47.54 24.99 1.25
C ARG A 365 48.87 24.64 0.57
N LYS A 366 48.90 24.75 -0.76
CA LYS A 366 50.10 24.56 -1.61
C LYS A 366 51.23 25.55 -1.23
N ARG A 367 52.24 25.09 -0.48
CA ARG A 367 53.51 25.81 -0.34
C ARG A 367 54.41 25.48 -1.52
N ARG A 368 54.96 26.51 -2.19
CA ARG A 368 56.19 26.38 -2.98
C ARG A 368 57.36 26.50 -2.00
N THR A 369 58.30 25.57 -2.06
CA THR A 369 59.65 25.73 -1.51
C THR A 369 60.60 25.83 -2.69
N SER A 370 61.27 26.96 -2.83
CA SER A 370 62.38 27.11 -3.76
C SER A 370 63.53 26.19 -3.32
N ALA A 371 64.15 25.52 -4.27
CA ALA A 371 65.50 24.98 -4.12
C ALA A 371 66.38 25.75 -5.11
N ASP A 372 67.52 26.23 -4.62
CA ASP A 372 68.45 27.10 -5.33
C ASP A 372 69.86 26.64 -4.98
N SER A 373 70.62 26.19 -5.97
CA SER A 373 72.01 25.76 -5.85
C SER A 373 72.61 25.51 -7.24
N ASP A 374 73.70 26.20 -7.51
CA ASP A 374 74.48 26.26 -8.75
C ASP A 374 74.84 24.91 -9.40
N PHE A 375 75.09 24.94 -10.72
CA PHE A 375 76.45 24.69 -11.24
C PHE A 375 76.66 25.30 -12.64
N ASP A 376 77.81 25.94 -12.86
CA ASP A 376 78.27 26.43 -14.17
C ASP A 376 78.69 25.27 -15.11
N ILE A 377 78.47 25.41 -16.42
CA ILE A 377 79.51 25.61 -17.48
C ILE A 377 78.87 26.41 -18.63
#